data_AF-A0AA35E4H9-F1
#
_entry.id   AF-A0AA35E4H9-F1
#
_cell.length_a   1.000
_cell.length_b   1.000
_cell.length_c   1.000
_cell.angle_alpha   90.00
_cell.angle_beta   90.00
_cell.angle_gamma   90.00
#
_symmetry.space_group_name_H-M   'P 1'
#
loop_
_entity.id
_entity.type
_entity.pdbx_description
1 polymer ?
#
loop_
_entity_poly.entity_id
_entity_poly.type
_entity_poly.pdbx_seq_one_letter_code
_entity_poly.pdbx_strand_id
1 'polypeptide(L)'
;MQSTQTQHPRRFKQRGFTLIELLIVVAIIGVLAAVGVPQYGNYLDRSSLNACQGELSAFRSAVVAESSFTPGDDVAEVVETVDFNFQACDIDSGTGDGQDEDIAAAFITGDDVTGIVSTRGDSAGRINIVNGAIQVQGEDDEDGEG
;
A
#
# COMPACT_ATOMS: atom_id res chain seq x y z
N MET A 1 -64.22 22.41 40.75
CA MET A 1 -64.41 22.67 39.30
C MET A 1 -63.04 22.99 38.72
N GLN A 2 -62.27 21.98 38.30
CA GLN A 2 -60.96 22.16 37.69
C GLN A 2 -61.12 22.17 36.17
N SER A 3 -60.76 23.30 35.55
CA SER A 3 -60.73 23.48 34.10
C SER A 3 -59.58 22.67 33.50
N THR A 4 -59.89 21.67 32.69
CA THR A 4 -58.92 20.88 31.93
C THR A 4 -58.49 21.70 30.71
N GLN A 5 -57.34 22.36 30.80
CA GLN A 5 -56.75 23.09 29.68
C GLN A 5 -56.07 22.11 28.72
N THR A 6 -56.64 21.89 27.55
CA THR A 6 -56.10 21.06 26.47
C THR A 6 -54.87 21.72 25.86
N GLN A 7 -53.68 21.16 26.11
CA GLN A 7 -52.44 21.59 25.47
C GLN A 7 -52.46 21.24 23.97
N HIS A 8 -52.40 22.25 23.13
CA HIS A 8 -52.33 22.11 21.67
C HIS A 8 -50.88 21.83 21.25
N PRO A 9 -50.56 20.71 20.57
CA PRO A 9 -49.20 20.39 20.17
C PRO A 9 -48.72 21.40 19.12
N ARG A 10 -47.61 22.10 19.39
CA ARG A 10 -47.00 22.99 18.41
C ARG A 10 -46.39 22.16 17.29
N ARG A 11 -46.98 22.22 16.09
CA ARG A 11 -46.37 21.63 14.89
C ARG A 11 -45.07 22.38 14.58
N PHE A 12 -43.93 21.70 14.66
CA PHE A 12 -42.69 22.19 14.09
C PHE A 12 -42.87 22.30 12.57
N LYS A 13 -42.74 23.50 12.01
CA LYS A 13 -42.74 23.71 10.56
C LYS A 13 -41.51 23.02 9.98
N GLN A 14 -41.70 22.00 9.14
CA GLN A 14 -40.63 21.44 8.33
C GLN A 14 -40.08 22.55 7.42
N ARG A 15 -38.86 23.01 7.70
CA ARG A 15 -38.12 23.91 6.80
C ARG A 15 -37.45 23.02 5.76
N GLY A 16 -37.78 23.23 4.49
CA GLY A 16 -37.10 22.57 3.37
C GLY A 16 -35.70 23.16 3.15
N PHE A 17 -34.79 22.33 2.66
CA PHE A 17 -33.44 22.72 2.24
C PHE A 17 -33.52 23.69 1.05
N THR A 18 -32.72 24.74 1.05
CA THR A 18 -32.70 25.68 -0.08
C THR A 18 -31.75 25.19 -1.17
N LEU A 19 -32.06 25.45 -2.45
CA LEU A 19 -31.15 25.13 -3.56
C LEU A 19 -29.82 25.90 -3.46
N ILE A 20 -29.86 27.10 -2.89
CA ILE A 20 -28.66 27.92 -2.68
C ILE A 20 -27.73 27.30 -1.62
N GLU A 21 -28.27 26.70 -0.56
CA GLU A 21 -27.46 25.95 0.41
C GLU A 21 -26.74 24.78 -0.26
N LEU A 22 -27.43 24.03 -1.12
CA LEU A 22 -26.79 22.93 -1.85
C LEU A 22 -25.72 23.40 -2.84
N LEU A 23 -25.95 24.51 -3.54
CA LEU A 23 -24.97 25.05 -4.50
C LEU A 23 -23.66 25.49 -3.83
N ILE A 24 -23.74 26.12 -2.65
CA ILE A 24 -22.53 26.54 -1.91
C ILE A 24 -21.76 25.31 -1.41
N VAL A 25 -22.45 24.28 -0.93
CA VAL A 25 -21.81 23.04 -0.46
C VAL A 25 -21.04 22.36 -1.60
N VAL A 26 -21.67 22.22 -2.77
CA VAL A 26 -21.00 21.61 -3.95
C VAL A 26 -19.83 22.47 -4.42
N ALA A 27 -19.94 23.80 -4.38
CA ALA A 27 -18.84 24.69 -4.74
C ALA A 27 -17.62 24.52 -3.82
N ILE A 28 -17.84 24.41 -2.49
CA ILE A 28 -16.76 24.19 -1.53
C ILE A 28 -16.13 22.80 -1.70
N ILE A 29 -16.95 21.74 -1.84
CA ILE A 29 -16.45 20.38 -2.09
C ILE A 29 -15.64 20.32 -3.39
N GLY A 30 -16.06 21.03 -4.44
CA GLY A 30 -15.33 21.10 -5.71
C GLY A 30 -13.91 21.64 -5.56
N VAL A 31 -13.72 22.71 -4.77
CA VAL A 31 -12.39 23.27 -4.51
C VAL A 31 -11.54 22.31 -3.67
N LEU A 32 -12.11 21.71 -2.63
CA LEU A 32 -11.39 20.75 -1.78
C LEU A 32 -10.97 19.50 -2.55
N ALA A 33 -11.86 18.96 -3.41
CA ALA A 33 -11.57 17.79 -4.22
C ALA A 33 -10.46 18.05 -5.24
N ALA A 34 -10.42 19.24 -5.85
CA ALA A 34 -9.39 19.59 -6.83
C ALA A 34 -7.96 19.53 -6.25
N VAL A 35 -7.78 19.89 -4.98
CA VAL A 35 -6.47 19.84 -4.31
C VAL A 35 -6.23 18.48 -3.64
N GLY A 36 -7.27 17.86 -3.08
CA GLY A 36 -7.13 16.63 -2.29
C GLY A 36 -6.93 15.35 -3.12
N VAL A 37 -7.54 15.25 -4.30
CA VAL A 37 -7.45 14.05 -5.15
C VAL A 37 -6.01 13.72 -5.58
N PRO A 38 -5.19 14.64 -6.11
CA PRO A 38 -3.83 14.30 -6.53
C PRO A 38 -2.95 13.83 -5.35
N GLN A 39 -3.09 14.44 -4.16
CA GLN A 39 -2.31 14.05 -2.99
C GLN A 39 -2.66 12.65 -2.47
N TYR A 40 -3.92 12.22 -2.62
CA TYR A 40 -4.35 10.90 -2.20
C TYR A 40 -3.73 9.78 -3.04
N GLY A 41 -3.44 10.03 -4.33
CA GLY A 41 -2.75 9.08 -5.21
C GLY A 41 -1.40 8.65 -4.64
N ASN A 42 -0.50 9.60 -4.37
CA ASN A 42 0.83 9.35 -3.84
C ASN A 42 0.79 8.63 -2.47
N TYR A 43 -0.23 8.92 -1.65
CA TYR A 43 -0.43 8.21 -0.39
C TYR A 43 -0.76 6.73 -0.61
N LEU A 44 -1.63 6.42 -1.57
CA LEU A 44 -1.94 5.03 -1.95
C LEU A 44 -0.71 4.33 -2.54
N ASP A 45 0.08 5.00 -3.37
CA ASP A 45 1.31 4.44 -3.95
C ASP A 45 2.31 4.06 -2.85
N ARG A 46 2.61 4.99 -1.93
CA ARG A 46 3.49 4.74 -0.77
C ARG A 46 2.93 3.66 0.16
N SER A 47 1.62 3.64 0.38
CA SER A 47 0.98 2.58 1.17
C SER A 47 1.13 1.21 0.51
N SER A 48 1.05 1.14 -0.82
CA SER A 48 1.23 -0.09 -1.59
C SER A 48 2.67 -0.59 -1.50
N LEU A 49 3.65 0.32 -1.63
CA LEU A 49 5.06 0.00 -1.47
C LEU A 49 5.40 -0.51 -0.07
N ASN A 50 4.86 0.13 0.98
CA ASN A 50 5.04 -0.34 2.36
C ASN A 50 4.44 -1.72 2.59
N ALA A 51 3.29 -2.01 1.96
CA ALA A 51 2.69 -3.35 2.03
C ALA A 51 3.58 -4.39 1.35
N CYS A 52 4.14 -4.08 0.17
CA CYS A 52 5.11 -4.93 -0.51
C CYS A 52 6.36 -5.17 0.35
N GLN A 53 6.93 -4.13 0.95
CA GLN A 53 8.06 -4.26 1.88
C GLN A 53 7.75 -5.21 3.05
N GLY A 54 6.51 -5.13 3.58
CA GLY A 54 6.03 -6.03 4.62
C GLY A 54 5.96 -7.49 4.18
N GLU A 55 5.46 -7.75 2.97
CA GLU A 55 5.44 -9.08 2.37
C GLU A 55 6.85 -9.65 2.18
N LEU A 56 7.79 -8.87 1.63
CA LEU A 56 9.19 -9.28 1.48
C LEU A 56 9.85 -9.60 2.83
N SER A 57 9.54 -8.84 3.88
CA SER A 57 10.05 -9.13 5.23
C SER A 57 9.49 -10.43 5.80
N ALA A 58 8.22 -10.75 5.52
CA ALA A 58 7.61 -12.00 5.95
C ALA A 58 8.19 -13.17 5.16
N PHE A 59 8.34 -13.04 3.84
CA PHE A 59 8.99 -14.03 2.99
C PHE A 59 10.43 -14.30 3.43
N ARG A 60 11.25 -13.26 3.64
CA ARG A 60 12.61 -13.38 4.19
C ARG A 60 12.65 -14.23 5.46
N SER A 61 11.71 -13.99 6.37
CA SER A 61 11.66 -14.70 7.64
C SER A 61 11.33 -16.18 7.45
N ALA A 62 10.43 -16.50 6.52
CA ALA A 62 10.07 -17.88 6.19
C ALA A 62 11.24 -18.61 5.52
N VAL A 63 11.82 -18.02 4.47
CA VAL A 63 12.92 -18.60 3.70
C VAL A 63 14.16 -18.85 4.57
N VAL A 64 14.56 -17.87 5.40
CA VAL A 64 15.73 -18.03 6.30
C VAL A 64 15.47 -19.07 7.40
N ALA A 65 14.22 -19.22 7.85
CA ALA A 65 13.86 -20.27 8.80
C ALA A 65 13.97 -21.65 8.16
N GLU A 66 13.38 -21.85 6.97
CA GLU A 66 13.43 -23.14 6.26
C GLU A 66 14.86 -23.53 5.89
N SER A 67 15.66 -22.61 5.35
CA SER A 67 17.07 -22.88 5.04
C SER A 67 17.90 -23.29 6.27
N SER A 68 17.47 -22.90 7.47
CA SER A 68 18.12 -23.31 8.73
C SER A 68 17.75 -24.73 9.15
N PHE A 69 16.58 -25.23 8.73
CA PHE A 69 16.12 -26.60 9.01
C PHE A 69 16.60 -27.62 7.98
N THR A 70 16.94 -27.18 6.76
CA THR A 70 17.44 -28.04 5.69
C THR A 70 18.87 -27.70 5.25
N PRO A 71 19.88 -27.91 6.14
CA PRO A 71 21.26 -27.60 5.82
C PRO A 71 21.78 -28.51 4.68
N GLY A 72 22.07 -27.91 3.53
CA GLY A 72 22.62 -28.58 2.35
C GLY A 72 21.72 -28.54 1.12
N ASP A 73 20.47 -28.12 1.29
CA ASP A 73 19.54 -27.86 0.20
C ASP A 73 19.96 -26.59 -0.56
N ASP A 74 19.79 -26.61 -1.88
CA ASP A 74 19.98 -25.42 -2.71
C ASP A 74 18.74 -24.50 -2.61
N VAL A 75 18.89 -23.23 -2.99
CA VAL A 75 17.82 -22.21 -2.85
C VAL A 75 16.51 -22.60 -3.53
N ALA A 76 16.56 -23.32 -4.66
CA ALA A 76 15.37 -23.80 -5.36
C ALA A 76 14.56 -24.80 -4.52
N GLU A 77 15.24 -25.69 -3.78
CA GLU A 77 14.59 -26.67 -2.91
C GLU A 77 13.98 -26.00 -1.67
N VAL A 78 14.64 -24.99 -1.11
CA VAL A 78 14.09 -24.18 -0.01
C VAL A 78 12.83 -23.42 -0.45
N VAL A 79 12.80 -22.89 -1.67
CA VAL A 79 11.63 -22.16 -2.18
C VAL A 79 10.43 -23.06 -2.40
N GLU A 80 10.63 -24.32 -2.81
CA GLU A 80 9.54 -25.29 -2.95
C GLU A 80 8.84 -25.61 -1.60
N THR A 81 9.51 -25.46 -0.46
CA THR A 81 8.92 -25.68 0.87
C THR A 81 8.21 -24.44 1.43
N VAL A 82 8.50 -23.26 0.88
CA VAL A 82 7.91 -21.98 1.30
C VAL A 82 6.79 -21.59 0.34
N ASP A 83 5.55 -21.96 0.67
CA ASP A 83 4.38 -21.46 -0.05
C ASP A 83 4.07 -20.01 0.40
N PHE A 84 4.43 -19.04 -0.42
CA PHE A 84 4.20 -17.63 -0.17
C PHE A 84 3.52 -16.97 -1.37
N ASN A 85 2.54 -16.11 -1.11
CA ASN A 85 1.82 -15.39 -2.16
C ASN A 85 2.01 -13.89 -1.98
N PHE A 86 2.69 -13.26 -2.93
CA PHE A 86 2.82 -11.81 -2.99
C PHE A 86 1.57 -11.19 -3.59
N GLN A 87 0.97 -10.24 -2.88
CA GLN A 87 -0.24 -9.54 -3.32
C GLN A 87 0.02 -8.03 -3.47
N ALA A 88 0.96 -7.49 -2.70
CA ALA A 88 1.33 -6.09 -2.74
C ALA A 88 2.58 -5.84 -3.59
N CYS A 89 3.46 -6.83 -3.74
CA CYS A 89 4.61 -6.75 -4.64
C CYS A 89 4.27 -7.20 -6.06
N ASP A 90 4.75 -6.43 -7.03
CA ASP A 90 4.96 -6.91 -8.40
C ASP A 90 6.44 -7.26 -8.52
N ILE A 91 6.72 -8.55 -8.47
CA ILE A 91 8.08 -9.07 -8.57
C ILE A 91 8.44 -9.28 -10.06
N ASP A 92 7.44 -9.34 -10.96
CA ASP A 92 7.56 -9.74 -12.37
C ASP A 92 8.22 -8.66 -13.25
N SER A 93 8.46 -7.46 -12.73
CA SER A 93 8.86 -6.28 -13.51
C SER A 93 10.37 -5.98 -13.54
N GLY A 94 11.24 -6.92 -13.16
CA GLY A 94 12.70 -6.69 -13.23
C GLY A 94 13.61 -7.91 -13.17
N THR A 95 13.13 -9.04 -12.65
CA THR A 95 13.87 -10.30 -12.56
C THR A 95 13.31 -11.29 -13.58
N GLY A 96 14.17 -12.09 -14.18
CA GLY A 96 13.76 -13.11 -15.14
C GLY A 96 12.81 -14.15 -14.52
N ASP A 97 12.47 -15.13 -15.35
CA ASP A 97 11.71 -16.34 -15.04
C ASP A 97 12.34 -17.15 -13.88
N GLY A 98 11.87 -16.92 -12.64
CA GLY A 98 12.33 -17.64 -11.43
C GLY A 98 12.16 -16.86 -10.11
N GLN A 99 11.07 -16.13 -9.96
CA GLN A 99 10.98 -14.91 -9.16
C GLN A 99 11.12 -15.07 -7.64
N ASP A 100 10.62 -16.18 -7.11
CA ASP A 100 10.75 -16.49 -5.69
C ASP A 100 12.15 -17.01 -5.37
N GLU A 101 12.83 -17.66 -6.34
CA GLU A 101 14.19 -18.19 -6.20
C GLU A 101 15.24 -17.08 -6.14
N ASP A 102 15.16 -16.08 -7.03
CA ASP A 102 16.09 -14.95 -7.03
C ASP A 102 15.98 -14.15 -5.72
N ILE A 103 14.76 -13.91 -5.24
CA ILE A 103 14.53 -13.22 -3.96
C ILE A 103 14.98 -14.07 -2.77
N ALA A 104 14.70 -15.39 -2.79
CA ALA A 104 15.15 -16.28 -1.74
C ALA A 104 16.69 -16.37 -1.69
N ALA A 105 17.34 -16.46 -2.85
CA ALA A 105 18.79 -16.37 -2.99
C ALA A 105 19.30 -15.05 -2.41
N ALA A 106 18.67 -13.92 -2.76
CA ALA A 106 19.05 -12.64 -2.18
C ALA A 106 19.04 -12.63 -0.64
N PHE A 107 18.09 -13.33 -0.01
CA PHE A 107 18.01 -13.45 1.45
C PHE A 107 18.93 -14.51 2.08
N ILE A 108 19.17 -15.63 1.40
CA ILE A 108 19.97 -16.76 1.92
C ILE A 108 21.45 -16.59 1.58
N THR A 109 21.76 -16.43 0.30
CA THR A 109 23.12 -16.38 -0.24
C THR A 109 23.67 -14.96 -0.31
N GLY A 110 22.80 -13.95 -0.19
CA GLY A 110 23.19 -12.54 -0.18
C GLY A 110 23.35 -11.94 -1.57
N ASP A 111 22.77 -12.58 -2.59
CA ASP A 111 22.67 -12.03 -3.93
C ASP A 111 21.88 -10.71 -3.93
N ASP A 112 22.08 -9.91 -4.98
CA ASP A 112 21.40 -8.62 -5.11
C ASP A 112 20.22 -8.75 -6.08
N VAL A 113 19.03 -8.36 -5.63
CA VAL A 113 17.83 -8.22 -6.46
C VAL A 113 17.45 -6.76 -6.51
N THR A 114 17.24 -6.22 -7.70
CA THR A 114 16.90 -4.81 -7.87
C THR A 114 15.61 -4.63 -8.62
N GLY A 115 14.88 -3.58 -8.26
CA GLY A 115 13.78 -3.09 -9.08
C GLY A 115 12.44 -3.76 -8.82
N ILE A 116 12.25 -4.39 -7.65
CA ILE A 116 10.95 -4.84 -7.17
C ILE A 116 10.06 -3.61 -7.00
N VAL A 117 8.81 -3.66 -7.48
CA VAL A 117 7.87 -2.55 -7.34
C VAL A 117 6.59 -3.03 -6.67
N SER A 118 5.71 -2.11 -6.31
CA SER A 118 4.39 -2.50 -5.84
C SER A 118 3.48 -2.84 -7.02
N THR A 119 2.39 -3.57 -6.79
CA THR A 119 1.36 -3.83 -7.82
C THR A 119 0.70 -2.56 -8.38
N ARG A 120 0.92 -1.41 -7.73
CA ARG A 120 0.46 -0.09 -8.18
C ARG A 120 1.47 0.63 -9.08
N GLY A 121 2.66 0.06 -9.29
CA GLY A 121 3.75 0.61 -10.09
C GLY A 121 4.92 1.11 -9.24
N ASP A 122 5.76 1.91 -9.90
CA ASP A 122 7.04 2.46 -9.40
C ASP A 122 6.93 3.89 -8.87
N SER A 123 5.79 4.57 -9.00
CA SER A 123 5.56 5.99 -8.60
C SER A 123 5.78 6.33 -7.11
N ALA A 124 6.08 5.34 -6.26
CA ALA A 124 6.45 5.55 -4.87
C ALA A 124 7.91 5.16 -4.57
N GLY A 125 8.66 4.76 -5.59
CA GLY A 125 9.95 4.12 -5.49
C GLY A 125 9.95 2.63 -5.81
N ARG A 126 11.13 2.05 -5.63
CA ARG A 126 11.43 0.63 -5.87
C ARG A 126 12.04 0.02 -4.62
N ILE A 127 12.01 -1.31 -4.54
CA ILE A 127 12.65 -2.09 -3.49
C ILE A 127 13.78 -2.88 -4.13
N ASN A 128 14.94 -2.81 -3.47
CA ASN A 128 16.11 -3.61 -3.78
C ASN A 128 16.41 -4.50 -2.56
N ILE A 129 16.92 -5.70 -2.80
CA ILE A 129 17.51 -6.55 -1.78
C ILE A 129 18.99 -6.55 -2.06
N VAL A 130 19.78 -6.08 -1.09
CA VAL A 130 21.23 -5.97 -1.24
C VAL A 130 21.88 -6.65 -0.06
N ASN A 131 22.70 -7.67 -0.31
CA ASN A 131 23.32 -8.48 0.74
C ASN A 131 22.30 -8.99 1.78
N GLY A 132 21.14 -9.46 1.32
CA GLY A 132 20.03 -9.93 2.16
C GLY A 132 19.28 -8.86 2.95
N ALA A 133 19.56 -7.57 2.76
CA ALA A 133 18.83 -6.48 3.37
C ALA A 133 17.84 -5.85 2.39
N ILE A 134 16.60 -5.65 2.83
CA ILE A 134 15.56 -4.95 2.06
C ILE A 134 15.82 -3.44 2.15
N GLN A 135 16.03 -2.80 1.01
CA GLN A 135 16.30 -1.37 0.84
C GLN A 135 15.19 -0.76 -0.01
N VAL A 136 14.55 0.28 0.51
CA VAL A 136 13.58 1.07 -0.26
C VAL A 136 14.33 2.24 -0.89
N GLN A 137 14.27 2.32 -2.22
CA GLN A 137 14.79 3.45 -2.98
C GLN A 137 13.60 4.29 -3.44
N GLY A 138 13.39 5.44 -2.79
CA GLY A 138 12.40 6.42 -3.24
C GLY A 138 12.85 7.10 -4.55
N GLU A 139 11.90 7.65 -5.30
CA GLU A 139 12.18 8.50 -6.49
C GLU A 139 12.66 9.92 -6.13
N ASP A 140 12.90 10.22 -4.85
CA ASP A 140 13.10 11.58 -4.32
C ASP A 140 14.46 12.24 -4.70
N ASP A 141 15.21 11.72 -5.69
CA ASP A 141 16.52 12.25 -6.11
C ASP A 141 16.51 13.08 -7.43
N GLU A 142 15.36 13.32 -8.07
CA GLU A 142 15.29 14.13 -9.33
C GLU A 142 14.57 15.51 -9.24
N ASP A 143 14.24 16.01 -8.05
CA ASP A 143 13.62 17.35 -7.89
C ASP A 143 14.65 18.47 -7.58
N GLY A 144 15.93 18.20 -7.83
CA GLY A 144 17.05 19.04 -7.46
C GLY A 144 17.61 19.95 -8.55
N GLU A 145 16.81 20.65 -9.37
CA GLU A 145 17.32 21.75 -10.21
C GLU A 145 16.35 22.94 -10.33
N GLY A 146 16.79 24.10 -9.78
CA GLY A 146 16.60 25.44 -10.38
C GLY A 146 15.41 26.29 -9.95
#